data_AF-A0A962BWT7-F1
#
_entry.id   AF-A0A962BWT7-F1
#
_cell.length_a   1.000
_cell.length_b   1.000
_cell.length_c   1.000
_cell.angle_alpha   90.00
_cell.angle_beta   90.00
_cell.angle_gamma   90.00
#
_symmetry.space_group_name_H-M   'P 1'
#
loop_
_entity.id
_entity.type
_entity.pdbx_description
1 polymer ?
#
loop_
_entity_poly.entity_id
_entity_poly.type
_entity_poly.pdbx_seq_one_letter_code
_entity_poly.pdbx_strand_id
1 'polypeptide(L)'
;MKSPALDRRRFLWCAIAVPTGTLAILPTLPLWLSLLLVLLWAIALPLGLRRITLPMPVRVTVTLAISFALLSSYGFRFGRDTGAALITLLLVLKLFELRSIRDARSAIGFSMFAAMAAFLLDQGPSMLLLSGLACILLLAALAEIADLEAQPATKALPLESPTSGWPVRLRQSLRLLLLALPLAAVGFFLFPRLAQPLWGFPGRASEPRMGLSDEMTPGDIAELFLDDSPAMRVRFLDAVPNPEQMYWRGPVMTQFDGRTWSRSRFLERALPEQFEPLGPPIRYEITQEPTGRNYVMALDVPVSDAAEVGMTNSRFLLSKRPLDDVQRFELASVLDYRLDATPRYLTTMQQRMTELPEGFNPRTRELIQRWRDEGTDDRGMIQRALTLFNKEFSYTLEPALLGRNSVDDFLFDTRAGYCEHFSSAFTVMMRMAHIPARVVTGYQGAYYNAVGDHWVVRLSDAHAWSEVW
;
A
#
# COMPACT_ATOMS: atom_id res chain seq x y z
N MET A 1 -38.22 -1.25 38.31
CA MET A 1 -38.98 -0.16 37.67
C MET A 1 -38.90 -0.30 36.16
N LYS A 2 -40.03 -0.31 35.43
CA LYS A 2 -40.02 -0.34 33.96
C LYS A 2 -39.54 1.04 33.45
N SER A 3 -38.52 1.08 32.59
CA SER A 3 -38.04 2.32 31.99
C SER A 3 -39.17 3.02 31.22
N PRO A 4 -39.21 4.37 31.18
CA PRO A 4 -40.22 5.10 30.41
C PRO A 4 -40.17 4.72 28.93
N ALA A 5 -41.36 4.67 28.31
CA ALA A 5 -41.47 4.45 26.87
C ALA A 5 -41.03 5.70 26.10
N LEU A 6 -40.38 5.51 24.96
CA LEU A 6 -39.97 6.60 24.07
C LEU A 6 -41.20 7.23 23.39
N ASP A 7 -41.27 8.54 23.34
CA ASP A 7 -42.29 9.26 22.57
C ASP A 7 -41.87 9.39 21.10
N ARG A 8 -42.74 9.97 20.25
CA ARG A 8 -42.47 10.12 18.81
C ARG A 8 -41.30 11.04 18.52
N ARG A 9 -41.19 12.16 19.27
CA ARG A 9 -40.14 13.16 19.03
C ARG A 9 -38.75 12.59 19.34
N ARG A 10 -38.57 11.93 20.48
CA ARG A 10 -37.27 11.37 20.87
C ARG A 10 -36.94 10.11 20.08
N PHE A 11 -37.94 9.35 19.64
CA PHE A 11 -37.74 8.31 18.62
C PHE A 11 -37.15 8.86 17.33
N LEU A 12 -37.69 9.97 16.80
CA LEU A 12 -37.16 10.60 15.58
C LEU A 12 -35.69 11.05 15.75
N TRP A 13 -35.34 11.64 16.89
CA TRP A 13 -33.94 11.98 17.19
C TRP A 13 -33.02 10.75 17.12
N CYS A 14 -33.44 9.63 17.71
CA CYS A 14 -32.66 8.39 17.66
C CYS A 14 -32.61 7.80 16.25
N ALA A 15 -33.74 7.76 15.54
CA ALA A 15 -33.85 7.19 14.20
C ALA A 15 -33.06 7.98 13.15
N ILE A 16 -32.79 9.25 13.39
CA ILE A 16 -31.91 10.08 12.55
C ILE A 16 -30.45 9.95 13.01
N ALA A 17 -30.18 10.07 14.31
CA ALA A 17 -28.80 10.12 14.82
C ALA A 17 -28.07 8.76 14.75
N VAL A 18 -28.74 7.64 15.04
CA VAL A 18 -28.10 6.31 15.06
C VAL A 18 -27.48 5.90 13.72
N PRO A 19 -28.19 6.01 12.58
CA PRO A 19 -27.60 5.77 11.26
C PRO A 19 -26.50 6.77 10.87
N THR A 20 -26.52 8.00 11.42
CA THR A 20 -25.44 8.95 11.12
C THR A 20 -24.10 8.51 11.69
N GLY A 21 -24.11 7.75 12.79
CA GLY A 21 -22.91 7.08 13.31
C GLY A 21 -22.30 6.03 12.37
N THR A 22 -23.05 5.57 11.37
CA THR A 22 -22.58 4.60 10.39
C THR A 22 -22.39 5.19 8.99
N LEU A 23 -22.79 6.45 8.78
CA LEU A 23 -22.77 7.13 7.47
C LEU A 23 -21.36 7.22 6.88
N ALA A 24 -20.34 7.29 7.73
CA ALA A 24 -18.95 7.32 7.32
C ALA A 24 -18.42 5.92 6.90
N ILE A 25 -19.06 4.84 7.33
CA ILE A 25 -18.74 3.45 6.96
C ILE A 25 -19.48 3.04 5.68
N LEU A 26 -20.68 3.55 5.42
CA LEU A 26 -21.50 3.17 4.25
C LEU A 26 -20.74 3.21 2.89
N PRO A 27 -19.91 4.22 2.60
CA PRO A 27 -19.18 4.29 1.32
C PRO A 27 -18.12 3.21 1.16
N THR A 28 -17.60 2.65 2.26
CA THR A 28 -16.58 1.59 2.22
C THR A 28 -17.18 0.19 2.10
N LEU A 29 -18.51 0.06 2.19
CA LEU A 29 -19.21 -1.20 2.09
C LEU A 29 -19.59 -1.52 0.64
N PRO A 30 -19.74 -2.81 0.28
CA PRO A 30 -20.29 -3.21 -1.01
C PRO A 30 -21.63 -2.53 -1.29
N LEU A 31 -21.83 -2.04 -2.52
CA LEU A 31 -22.99 -1.23 -2.89
C LEU A 31 -24.33 -1.91 -2.53
N TRP A 32 -24.45 -3.22 -2.74
CA TRP A 32 -25.66 -3.98 -2.41
C TRP A 32 -26.00 -3.92 -0.92
N LEU A 33 -24.99 -3.94 -0.06
CA LEU A 33 -25.16 -3.89 1.39
C LEU A 33 -25.54 -2.48 1.84
N SER A 34 -24.91 -1.46 1.30
CA SER A 34 -25.26 -0.06 1.58
C SER A 34 -26.70 0.25 1.18
N LEU A 35 -27.14 -0.23 0.01
CA LEU A 35 -28.53 -0.11 -0.44
C LEU A 35 -29.51 -0.86 0.49
N LEU A 36 -29.15 -2.08 0.92
CA LEU A 36 -29.95 -2.85 1.87
C LEU A 36 -30.10 -2.13 3.22
N LEU A 37 -29.02 -1.55 3.74
CA LEU A 37 -29.03 -0.82 5.01
C LEU A 37 -29.91 0.44 4.94
N VAL A 38 -29.82 1.19 3.85
CA VAL A 38 -30.69 2.35 3.60
C VAL A 38 -32.16 1.93 3.52
N LEU A 39 -32.45 0.82 2.84
CA LEU A 39 -33.80 0.26 2.77
C LEU A 39 -34.33 -0.15 4.14
N LEU A 40 -33.54 -0.88 4.93
CA LEU A 40 -33.91 -1.30 6.29
C LEU A 40 -34.18 -0.10 7.19
N TRP A 41 -33.36 0.95 7.09
CA TRP A 41 -33.59 2.21 7.79
C TRP A 41 -34.90 2.89 7.36
N ALA A 42 -35.16 2.98 6.06
CA ALA A 42 -36.38 3.55 5.51
C ALA A 42 -37.64 2.80 5.93
N ILE A 43 -37.55 1.48 6.16
CA ILE A 43 -38.62 0.64 6.70
C ILE A 43 -38.77 0.80 8.22
N ALA A 44 -37.65 0.90 8.96
CA ALA A 44 -37.65 1.02 10.42
C ALA A 44 -38.33 2.31 10.90
N LEU A 45 -38.13 3.42 10.18
CA LEU A 45 -38.66 4.74 10.53
C LEU A 45 -40.21 4.77 10.66
N PRO A 46 -41.00 4.41 9.63
CA PRO A 46 -42.46 4.41 9.71
C PRO A 46 -43.01 3.36 10.69
N LEU A 47 -42.37 2.19 10.80
CA LEU A 47 -42.78 1.15 11.75
C LEU A 47 -42.62 1.62 13.20
N GLY A 48 -41.48 2.23 13.53
CA GLY A 48 -41.22 2.76 14.87
C GLY A 48 -42.12 3.95 15.23
N LEU A 49 -42.43 4.85 14.27
CA LEU A 49 -43.39 5.94 14.46
C LEU A 49 -44.81 5.44 14.76
N ARG A 50 -45.20 4.32 14.15
CA ARG A 50 -46.47 3.61 14.40
C ARG A 50 -46.41 2.67 15.61
N ARG A 51 -45.25 2.55 16.28
CA ARG A 51 -44.99 1.61 17.37
C ARG A 51 -45.32 0.16 17.01
N ILE A 52 -45.21 -0.19 15.74
CA ILE A 52 -45.41 -1.55 15.23
C ILE A 52 -44.11 -2.31 15.46
N THR A 53 -44.24 -3.54 15.95
CA THR A 53 -43.07 -4.30 16.38
C THR A 53 -43.04 -5.65 15.73
N LEU A 54 -41.89 -5.99 15.17
CA LEU A 54 -41.65 -7.32 14.65
C LEU A 54 -41.62 -8.34 15.80
N PRO A 55 -42.27 -9.50 15.64
CA PRO A 55 -42.11 -10.61 16.58
C PRO A 55 -40.64 -10.97 16.74
N MET A 56 -40.24 -11.33 17.97
CA MET A 56 -38.87 -11.74 18.28
C MET A 56 -38.28 -12.79 17.30
N PRO A 57 -38.98 -13.88 16.95
CA PRO A 57 -38.43 -14.88 16.02
C PRO A 57 -38.13 -14.29 14.64
N VAL A 58 -39.02 -13.44 14.10
CA VAL A 58 -38.81 -12.79 12.80
C VAL A 58 -37.54 -11.95 12.82
N ARG A 59 -37.35 -11.16 13.88
CA ARG A 59 -36.20 -10.28 14.02
C ARG A 59 -34.88 -11.04 14.17
N VAL A 60 -34.86 -12.10 14.98
CA VAL A 60 -33.68 -12.95 15.15
C VAL A 60 -33.33 -13.63 13.83
N THR A 61 -34.31 -14.22 13.14
CA THR A 61 -34.09 -14.88 11.84
C THR A 61 -33.57 -13.89 10.80
N VAL A 62 -34.15 -12.70 10.68
CA VAL A 62 -33.67 -11.66 9.75
C VAL A 62 -32.24 -11.23 10.09
N THR A 63 -31.94 -11.03 11.38
CA THR A 63 -30.60 -10.63 11.82
C THR A 63 -29.56 -11.70 11.48
N LEU A 64 -29.86 -12.97 11.77
CA LEU A 64 -28.97 -14.09 11.47
C LEU A 64 -28.80 -14.29 9.96
N ALA A 65 -29.88 -14.20 9.18
CA ALA A 65 -29.84 -14.36 7.74
C ALA A 65 -28.98 -13.27 7.06
N ILE A 66 -29.17 -12.00 7.42
CA ILE A 66 -28.39 -10.90 6.83
C ILE A 66 -26.95 -10.92 7.33
N SER A 67 -26.72 -11.26 8.60
CA SER A 67 -25.34 -11.43 9.13
C SER A 67 -24.62 -12.58 8.43
N PHE A 68 -25.30 -13.68 8.12
CA PHE A 68 -24.73 -14.79 7.36
C PHE A 68 -24.43 -14.38 5.91
N ALA A 69 -25.35 -13.69 5.24
CA ALA A 69 -25.12 -13.17 3.89
C ALA A 69 -23.96 -12.16 3.84
N LEU A 70 -23.81 -11.34 4.88
CA LEU A 70 -22.67 -10.45 5.05
C LEU A 70 -21.38 -11.25 5.22
N LEU A 71 -21.35 -12.21 6.15
CA LEU A 71 -20.16 -13.00 6.40
C LEU A 71 -19.76 -13.81 5.16
N SER A 72 -20.73 -14.36 4.41
CA SER A 72 -20.46 -15.07 3.17
C SER A 72 -19.88 -14.17 2.08
N SER A 73 -20.34 -12.91 1.96
CA SER A 73 -19.79 -11.97 0.98
C SER A 73 -18.34 -11.58 1.28
N TYR A 74 -17.93 -11.62 2.55
CA TYR A 74 -16.54 -11.41 2.99
C TYR A 74 -15.75 -12.74 3.11
N GLY A 75 -16.32 -13.86 2.66
CA GLY A 75 -15.65 -15.18 2.68
C GLY A 75 -15.38 -15.72 4.09
N PHE A 76 -16.23 -15.39 5.06
CA PHE A 76 -16.11 -15.74 6.49
C PHE A 76 -14.81 -15.28 7.14
N ARG A 77 -14.15 -14.26 6.58
CA ARG A 77 -12.94 -13.67 7.15
C ARG A 77 -13.34 -12.69 8.25
N PHE A 78 -12.80 -12.87 9.45
CA PHE A 78 -12.97 -11.91 10.54
C PHE A 78 -11.87 -10.85 10.47
N GLY A 79 -12.25 -9.59 10.31
CA GLY A 79 -11.32 -8.47 10.19
C GLY A 79 -12.01 -7.13 10.40
N ARG A 80 -11.26 -6.05 10.21
CA ARG A 80 -11.72 -4.66 10.36
C ARG A 80 -12.99 -4.39 9.56
N ASP A 81 -12.96 -4.69 8.26
CA ASP A 81 -14.03 -4.34 7.33
C ASP A 81 -15.32 -5.14 7.62
N THR A 82 -15.17 -6.43 7.92
CA THR A 82 -16.29 -7.31 8.32
C THR A 82 -16.89 -6.89 9.66
N GLY A 83 -16.06 -6.49 10.63
CA GLY A 83 -16.51 -5.96 11.92
C GLY A 83 -17.28 -4.65 11.77
N ALA A 84 -16.76 -3.72 10.96
CA ALA A 84 -17.41 -2.44 10.67
C ALA A 84 -18.75 -2.61 9.93
N ALA A 85 -18.82 -3.57 9.01
CA ALA A 85 -20.06 -3.91 8.32
C ALA A 85 -21.10 -4.53 9.29
N LEU A 86 -20.65 -5.43 10.17
CA LEU A 86 -21.53 -6.10 11.13
C LEU A 86 -22.11 -5.11 12.15
N ILE A 87 -21.29 -4.21 12.71
CA ILE A 87 -21.80 -3.21 13.65
C ILE A 87 -22.78 -2.25 12.98
N THR A 88 -22.51 -1.86 11.73
CA THR A 88 -23.41 -1.01 10.95
C THR A 88 -24.76 -1.69 10.75
N LEU A 89 -24.74 -2.97 10.35
CA LEU A 89 -25.95 -3.78 10.19
C LEU A 89 -26.74 -3.90 11.49
N LEU A 90 -26.08 -4.27 12.58
CA LEU A 90 -26.73 -4.44 13.88
C LEU A 90 -27.33 -3.14 14.41
N LEU A 91 -26.67 -1.99 14.17
CA LEU A 91 -27.19 -0.67 14.55
C LEU A 91 -28.45 -0.29 13.79
N VAL A 92 -28.48 -0.51 12.47
CA VAL A 92 -29.68 -0.26 11.66
C VAL A 92 -30.83 -1.18 12.10
N LEU A 93 -30.55 -2.46 12.35
CA LEU A 93 -31.54 -3.40 12.85
C LEU A 93 -32.01 -3.07 14.27
N LYS A 94 -31.16 -2.45 15.10
CA LYS A 94 -31.52 -2.04 16.46
C LYS A 94 -32.66 -1.03 16.49
N LEU A 95 -32.87 -0.26 15.42
CA LEU A 95 -33.97 0.70 15.30
C LEU A 95 -35.36 0.03 15.39
N PHE A 96 -35.48 -1.23 14.96
CA PHE A 96 -36.73 -2.01 15.08
C PHE A 96 -37.05 -2.41 16.53
N GLU A 97 -36.11 -2.22 17.46
CA GLU A 97 -36.27 -2.54 18.88
C GLU A 97 -36.35 -1.31 19.79
N LEU A 98 -36.27 -0.11 19.24
CA LEU A 98 -36.04 1.11 20.00
C LEU A 98 -37.33 1.56 20.73
N ARG A 99 -37.56 1.06 21.95
CA ARG A 99 -38.82 1.31 22.70
C ARG A 99 -38.65 2.01 24.02
N SER A 100 -37.56 1.71 24.73
CA SER A 100 -37.29 2.29 26.04
C SER A 100 -36.14 3.28 25.98
N ILE A 101 -36.06 4.14 26.98
CA ILE A 101 -34.90 5.03 27.18
C ILE A 101 -33.59 4.23 27.26
N ARG A 102 -33.62 3.03 27.89
CA ARG A 102 -32.47 2.13 27.95
C ARG A 102 -32.02 1.69 26.57
N ASP A 103 -32.95 1.33 25.68
CA ASP A 103 -32.63 0.91 24.31
C ASP A 103 -32.03 2.06 23.51
N ALA A 104 -32.58 3.27 23.67
CA ALA A 104 -32.10 4.47 23.00
C ALA A 104 -30.67 4.85 23.43
N ARG A 105 -30.35 4.76 24.73
CA ARG A 105 -28.99 4.96 25.24
C ARG A 105 -27.99 3.99 24.64
N SER A 106 -28.31 2.69 24.67
CA SER A 106 -27.44 1.66 24.11
C SER A 106 -27.22 1.90 22.62
N ALA A 107 -28.28 2.21 21.86
CA ALA A 107 -28.16 2.48 20.43
C ALA A 107 -27.26 3.69 20.14
N ILE A 108 -27.43 4.81 20.86
CA ILE A 108 -26.58 5.99 20.70
C ILE A 108 -25.13 5.70 21.09
N GLY A 109 -24.90 5.00 22.20
CA GLY A 109 -23.55 4.62 22.64
C GLY A 109 -22.82 3.74 21.61
N PHE A 110 -23.51 2.72 21.08
CA PHE A 110 -22.95 1.87 20.03
C PHE A 110 -22.73 2.63 18.72
N SER A 111 -23.58 3.61 18.37
CA SER A 111 -23.36 4.49 17.21
C SER A 111 -22.17 5.43 17.38
N MET A 112 -21.90 5.92 18.60
CA MET A 112 -20.67 6.68 18.85
C MET A 112 -19.43 5.80 18.67
N PHE A 113 -19.49 4.54 19.13
CA PHE A 113 -18.43 3.58 18.87
C PHE A 113 -18.27 3.27 17.37
N ALA A 114 -19.35 3.16 16.61
CA ALA A 114 -19.28 2.99 15.15
C ALA A 114 -18.64 4.20 14.45
N ALA A 115 -18.96 5.43 14.85
CA ALA A 115 -18.32 6.63 14.32
C ALA A 115 -16.81 6.67 14.63
N MET A 116 -16.39 6.17 15.79
CA MET A 116 -14.97 5.98 16.13
C MET A 116 -14.34 4.87 15.27
N ALA A 117 -15.01 3.72 15.13
CA ALA A 117 -14.52 2.59 14.35
C ALA A 117 -14.37 2.92 12.86
N ALA A 118 -15.12 3.90 12.35
CA ALA A 118 -14.99 4.39 10.99
C ALA A 118 -13.57 4.92 10.69
N PHE A 119 -12.91 5.57 11.65
CA PHE A 119 -11.51 6.03 11.52
C PHE A 119 -10.48 4.90 11.45
N LEU A 120 -10.87 3.66 11.75
CA LEU A 120 -9.99 2.51 11.49
C LEU A 120 -9.90 2.19 10.00
N LEU A 121 -10.95 2.53 9.21
CA LEU A 121 -11.04 2.21 7.79
C LEU A 121 -10.29 3.23 6.93
N ASP A 122 -10.55 4.52 7.19
CA ASP A 122 -10.00 5.65 6.45
C ASP A 122 -9.82 6.85 7.41
N GLN A 123 -8.81 7.67 7.16
CA GLN A 123 -8.50 8.88 7.95
C GLN A 123 -8.62 10.17 7.11
N GLY A 124 -9.28 10.09 5.94
CA GLY A 124 -9.49 11.21 5.05
C GLY A 124 -10.42 12.32 5.58
N PRO A 125 -10.45 13.48 4.90
CA PRO A 125 -11.26 14.63 5.31
C PRO A 125 -12.77 14.35 5.23
N SER A 126 -13.22 13.50 4.30
CA SER A 126 -14.63 13.07 4.19
C SER A 126 -15.08 12.29 5.44
N MET A 127 -14.23 11.36 5.91
CA MET A 127 -14.47 10.60 7.13
C MET A 127 -14.60 11.53 8.34
N LEU A 128 -13.70 12.50 8.47
CA LEU A 128 -13.75 13.50 9.55
C LEU A 128 -15.07 14.30 9.55
N LEU A 129 -15.51 14.78 8.38
CA LEU A 129 -16.76 15.55 8.25
C LEU A 129 -17.99 14.73 8.60
N LEU A 130 -18.09 13.49 8.10
CA LEU A 130 -19.22 12.60 8.36
C LEU A 130 -19.28 12.16 9.82
N SER A 131 -18.15 11.77 10.41
CA SER A 131 -18.06 11.40 11.83
C SER A 131 -18.27 12.61 12.75
N GLY A 132 -17.83 13.81 12.35
CA GLY A 132 -18.12 15.06 13.07
C GLY A 132 -19.62 15.39 13.09
N LEU A 133 -20.29 15.27 11.93
CA LEU A 133 -21.74 15.42 11.84
C LEU A 133 -22.47 14.37 12.70
N ALA A 134 -22.02 13.12 12.65
CA ALA A 134 -22.56 12.04 13.47
C ALA A 134 -22.45 12.35 14.97
N CYS A 135 -21.28 12.79 15.44
CA CYS A 135 -21.07 13.19 16.83
C CYS A 135 -22.02 14.31 17.26
N ILE A 136 -22.24 15.33 16.43
CA ILE A 136 -23.17 16.42 16.73
C ILE A 136 -24.61 15.89 16.92
N LEU A 137 -25.06 15.04 16.01
CA LEU A 137 -26.42 14.48 16.03
C LEU A 137 -26.62 13.47 17.17
N LEU A 138 -25.62 12.63 17.44
CA LEU A 138 -25.64 11.67 18.55
C LEU A 138 -25.63 12.36 19.92
N LEU A 139 -24.83 13.41 20.09
CA LEU A 139 -24.85 14.24 21.31
C LEU A 139 -26.19 14.97 21.48
N ALA A 140 -26.79 15.45 20.39
CA ALA A 140 -28.10 16.10 20.44
C ALA A 140 -29.21 15.11 20.84
N ALA A 141 -29.18 13.89 20.30
CA ALA A 141 -30.10 12.82 20.68
C ALA A 141 -29.91 12.38 22.13
N LEU A 142 -28.66 12.29 22.61
CA LEU A 142 -28.35 11.97 24.00
C LEU A 142 -28.88 13.04 24.98
N ALA A 143 -28.74 14.31 24.63
CA ALA A 143 -29.27 15.43 25.42
C ALA A 143 -30.81 15.38 25.52
N GLU A 144 -31.52 15.06 24.43
CA GLU A 144 -32.98 14.90 24.45
C GLU A 144 -33.44 13.73 25.33
N ILE A 145 -32.63 12.66 25.44
CA ILE A 145 -32.91 11.53 26.32
C ILE A 145 -32.60 11.88 27.79
N ALA A 146 -31.50 12.61 28.05
CA ALA A 146 -31.15 13.03 29.40
C ALA A 146 -32.25 13.91 30.03
N ASP A 147 -32.84 14.81 29.23
CA ASP A 147 -33.92 15.69 29.68
C ASP A 147 -35.23 14.95 29.98
N LEU A 148 -35.44 13.76 29.41
CA LEU A 148 -36.58 12.90 29.77
C LEU A 148 -36.41 12.30 31.17
N GLU A 149 -35.19 12.01 31.58
CA GLU A 149 -34.92 11.43 32.90
C GLU A 149 -34.82 12.48 33.99
N ALA A 150 -34.38 13.69 33.65
CA ALA A 150 -34.27 14.81 34.59
C ALA A 150 -35.64 15.38 35.02
N GLN A 151 -36.74 15.01 34.37
CA GLN A 151 -38.09 15.45 34.75
C GLN A 151 -38.56 14.70 36.02
N PRO A 152 -38.76 15.37 37.17
CA PRO A 152 -39.28 14.72 38.37
C PRO A 152 -40.72 14.22 38.15
N ALA A 153 -41.06 13.09 38.76
CA ALA A 153 -42.34 12.39 38.62
C ALA A 153 -43.58 13.16 39.17
N THR A 154 -43.43 14.39 39.63
CA THR A 154 -44.51 15.23 40.14
C THR A 154 -45.09 16.14 39.05
N LYS A 155 -46.37 15.90 38.75
CA LYS A 155 -47.25 16.58 37.77
C LYS A 155 -47.01 18.09 37.54
N ALA A 156 -46.92 18.40 36.24
CA ALA A 156 -47.69 19.42 35.51
C ALA A 156 -47.54 20.92 35.85
N LEU A 157 -46.64 21.58 35.13
CA LEU A 157 -46.92 22.83 34.41
C LEU A 157 -46.28 22.71 33.01
N PRO A 158 -47.01 22.91 31.90
CA PRO A 158 -46.44 22.95 30.56
C PRO A 158 -45.79 24.33 30.35
N LEU A 159 -44.70 24.59 31.06
CA LEU A 159 -43.76 25.58 30.59
C LEU A 159 -42.97 24.89 29.49
N GLU A 160 -43.36 25.11 28.24
CA GLU A 160 -42.42 25.00 27.12
C GLU A 160 -41.24 25.90 27.48
N SER A 161 -40.22 25.32 28.09
CA SER A 161 -38.97 26.05 28.30
C SER A 161 -38.45 26.42 26.90
N PRO A 162 -38.15 27.70 26.63
CA PRO A 162 -37.69 28.19 25.33
C PRO A 162 -36.33 27.59 24.89
N THR A 163 -35.81 26.63 25.66
CA THR A 163 -34.54 25.93 25.50
C THR A 163 -34.64 24.59 24.76
N SER A 164 -35.82 24.17 24.30
CA SER A 164 -36.06 22.83 23.75
C SER A 164 -36.11 22.73 22.21
N GLY A 165 -35.71 23.76 21.47
CA GLY A 165 -35.68 23.70 20.00
C GLY A 165 -34.50 22.89 19.44
N TRP A 166 -34.68 22.22 18.29
CA TRP A 166 -33.59 21.54 17.57
C TRP A 166 -32.35 22.43 17.31
N PRO A 167 -32.46 23.76 17.05
CA PRO A 167 -31.27 24.61 16.85
C PRO A 167 -30.48 24.82 18.14
N VAL A 168 -31.17 24.84 19.29
CA VAL A 168 -30.54 24.98 20.61
C VAL A 168 -29.72 23.73 20.93
N ARG A 169 -30.25 22.54 20.62
CA ARG A 169 -29.54 21.26 20.80
C ARG A 169 -28.30 21.16 19.92
N LEU A 170 -28.43 21.49 18.64
CA LEU A 170 -27.27 21.47 17.74
C LEU A 170 -26.19 22.45 18.21
N ARG A 171 -26.57 23.65 18.67
CA ARG A 171 -25.62 24.63 19.21
C ARG A 171 -24.93 24.13 20.47
N GLN A 172 -25.65 23.44 21.36
CA GLN A 172 -25.07 22.83 22.56
C GLN A 172 -24.08 21.71 22.20
N SER A 173 -24.47 20.79 21.31
CA SER A 173 -23.58 19.72 20.82
C SER A 173 -22.33 20.27 20.13
N LEU A 174 -22.48 21.32 19.31
CA LEU A 174 -21.36 21.97 18.64
C LEU A 174 -20.41 22.61 19.65
N ARG A 175 -20.94 23.29 20.68
CA ARG A 175 -20.11 23.85 21.76
C ARG A 175 -19.32 22.76 22.50
N LEU A 176 -19.95 21.63 22.81
CA LEU A 176 -19.26 20.48 23.44
C LEU A 176 -18.16 19.92 22.54
N LEU A 177 -18.41 19.81 21.23
CA LEU A 177 -17.41 19.35 20.27
C LEU A 177 -16.22 20.33 20.18
N LEU A 178 -16.49 21.64 20.13
CA LEU A 178 -15.45 22.67 20.12
C LEU A 178 -14.62 22.67 21.41
N LEU A 179 -15.24 22.43 22.57
CA LEU A 179 -14.54 22.28 23.85
C LEU A 179 -13.69 21.00 23.92
N ALA A 180 -14.00 19.98 23.12
CA ALA A 180 -13.18 18.77 23.02
C ALA A 180 -11.92 18.96 22.16
N LEU A 181 -11.86 19.97 21.28
CA LEU A 181 -10.70 20.19 20.40
C LEU A 181 -9.41 20.49 21.16
N PRO A 182 -9.37 21.37 22.20
CA PRO A 182 -8.16 21.57 23.00
C PRO A 182 -7.69 20.28 23.68
N LEU A 183 -8.62 19.47 24.20
CA LEU A 183 -8.28 18.20 24.83
C LEU A 183 -7.72 17.20 23.81
N ALA A 184 -8.30 17.16 22.61
CA ALA A 184 -7.79 16.36 21.50
C ALA A 184 -6.40 16.84 21.05
N ALA A 185 -6.15 18.15 21.01
CA ALA A 185 -4.84 18.72 20.68
C ALA A 185 -3.79 18.32 21.73
N VAL A 186 -4.11 18.39 23.02
CA VAL A 186 -3.24 17.89 24.10
C VAL A 186 -2.94 16.40 23.90
N GLY A 187 -3.95 15.59 23.60
CA GLY A 187 -3.75 14.18 23.26
C GLY A 187 -2.84 13.97 22.06
N PHE A 188 -3.02 14.76 21.00
CA PHE A 188 -2.22 14.69 19.78
C PHE A 188 -0.74 15.04 19.99
N PHE A 189 -0.44 15.99 20.87
CA PHE A 189 0.95 16.38 21.16
C PHE A 189 1.62 15.50 22.21
N LEU A 190 0.87 14.95 23.17
CA LEU A 190 1.42 14.14 24.26
C LEU A 190 1.47 12.64 23.95
N PHE A 191 0.58 12.11 23.11
CA PHE A 191 0.59 10.69 22.78
C PHE A 191 1.53 10.38 21.62
N PRO A 192 2.45 9.41 21.77
CA PRO A 192 3.32 8.99 20.69
C PRO A 192 2.48 8.38 19.55
N ARG A 193 2.76 8.78 18.31
CA ARG A 193 2.13 8.18 17.14
C ARG A 193 2.68 6.77 16.96
N LEU A 194 1.87 5.79 17.32
CA LEU A 194 2.24 4.38 17.14
C LEU A 194 2.12 4.04 15.65
N ALA A 195 3.19 3.52 15.07
CA ALA A 195 3.22 3.06 13.68
C ALA A 195 2.30 1.84 13.45
N GLN A 196 1.87 1.17 14.52
CA GLN A 196 0.99 0.01 14.47
C GLN A 196 -0.20 0.17 15.42
N PRO A 197 -1.40 -0.31 15.05
CA PRO A 197 -2.51 -0.43 15.98
C PRO A 197 -2.10 -1.32 17.16
N LEU A 198 -2.36 -0.88 18.39
CA LEU A 198 -2.18 -1.72 19.60
C LEU A 198 -3.08 -2.95 19.62
N TRP A 199 -4.04 -3.04 18.68
CA TRP A 199 -5.04 -4.09 18.56
C TRP A 199 -5.21 -4.48 17.09
N GLY A 200 -5.01 -5.75 16.78
CA GLY A 200 -5.08 -6.31 15.44
C GLY A 200 -4.32 -7.64 15.37
N PHE A 201 -4.62 -8.49 14.40
CA PHE A 201 -3.78 -9.67 14.15
C PHE A 201 -2.41 -9.20 13.61
N PRO A 202 -1.29 -9.60 14.23
CA PRO A 202 0.05 -9.29 13.70
C PRO A 202 0.16 -9.84 12.27
N GLY A 203 0.60 -9.00 11.33
CA GLY A 203 0.97 -9.41 9.97
C GLY A 203 -0.04 -9.12 8.84
N ARG A 204 -1.02 -8.22 9.02
CA ARG A 204 -1.94 -7.89 7.90
C ARG A 204 -2.45 -6.44 7.80
N ALA A 205 -1.83 -5.52 8.53
CA ALA A 205 -2.21 -4.09 8.53
C ALA A 205 -1.42 -3.22 7.53
N SER A 206 -0.46 -3.79 6.82
CA SER A 206 0.20 -3.14 5.70
C SER A 206 -0.32 -3.82 4.43
N GLU A 207 -1.08 -3.12 3.59
CA GLU A 207 -1.02 -3.46 2.17
C GLU A 207 0.48 -3.47 1.82
N PRO A 208 1.02 -4.54 1.22
CA PRO A 208 2.43 -4.54 0.83
C PRO A 208 2.64 -3.30 -0.04
N ARG A 209 3.41 -2.33 0.47
CA ARG A 209 3.75 -1.12 -0.26
C ARG A 209 4.38 -1.56 -1.58
N MET A 210 3.96 -0.93 -2.67
CA MET A 210 4.47 -1.22 -4.00
C MET A 210 6.00 -1.10 -3.96
N GLY A 211 6.70 -2.18 -4.28
CA GLY A 211 8.15 -2.27 -4.29
C GLY A 211 8.60 -3.11 -5.49
N LEU A 212 9.90 -3.34 -5.61
CA LEU A 212 10.46 -4.11 -6.74
C LEU A 212 9.79 -5.49 -6.86
N SER A 213 9.40 -5.84 -8.10
CA SER A 213 8.67 -7.05 -8.46
C SER A 213 9.60 -8.20 -8.89
N ASP A 214 9.03 -9.40 -9.04
CA ASP A 214 9.70 -10.57 -9.66
C ASP A 214 9.83 -10.40 -11.20
N GLU A 215 9.15 -9.39 -11.77
CA GLU A 215 9.05 -9.11 -13.19
C GLU A 215 9.20 -7.60 -13.47
N MET A 216 9.66 -7.23 -14.66
CA MET A 216 9.80 -5.85 -15.13
C MET A 216 9.32 -5.77 -16.58
N THR A 217 8.30 -4.97 -16.84
CA THR A 217 7.90 -4.61 -18.20
C THR A 217 8.13 -3.12 -18.37
N PRO A 218 8.84 -2.67 -19.43
CA PRO A 218 9.00 -1.24 -19.70
C PRO A 218 7.63 -0.55 -19.73
N GLY A 219 7.39 0.32 -18.76
CA GLY A 219 6.10 0.98 -18.56
C GLY A 219 5.49 0.80 -17.17
N ASP A 220 5.87 -0.24 -16.43
CA ASP A 220 5.14 -0.69 -15.23
C ASP A 220 5.50 0.10 -13.94
N ILE A 221 6.72 0.64 -13.81
CA ILE A 221 7.17 1.30 -12.56
C ILE A 221 6.93 2.82 -12.50
N ALA A 222 6.13 3.38 -13.42
CA ALA A 222 5.90 4.82 -13.49
C ALA A 222 5.39 5.42 -12.15
N GLU A 223 4.57 4.66 -11.42
CA GLU A 223 4.03 5.08 -10.12
C GLU A 223 5.09 5.18 -9.02
N LEU A 224 6.16 4.35 -9.05
CA LEU A 224 7.24 4.41 -8.06
C LEU A 224 8.04 5.70 -8.16
N PHE A 225 8.21 6.25 -9.38
CA PHE A 225 8.93 7.51 -9.59
C PHE A 225 8.24 8.73 -8.97
N LEU A 226 6.94 8.62 -8.65
CA LEU A 226 6.15 9.68 -8.05
C LEU A 226 6.08 9.56 -6.51
N ASP A 227 6.69 8.53 -5.92
CA ASP A 227 6.67 8.27 -4.48
C ASP A 227 8.02 8.62 -3.81
N ASP A 228 8.05 9.76 -3.12
CA ASP A 228 9.23 10.21 -2.35
C ASP A 228 9.39 9.51 -0.99
N SER A 229 8.57 8.50 -0.68
CA SER A 229 8.68 7.74 0.56
C SER A 229 10.03 7.01 0.63
N PRO A 230 10.66 6.91 1.82
CA PRO A 230 11.86 6.11 1.98
C PRO A 230 11.61 4.65 1.60
N ALA A 231 12.51 4.07 0.80
CA ALA A 231 12.62 2.63 0.59
C ALA A 231 13.55 2.02 1.65
N MET A 232 14.65 2.72 1.94
CA MET A 232 15.60 2.36 2.99
C MET A 232 16.44 3.55 3.45
N ARG A 233 17.04 3.38 4.63
CA ARG A 233 18.03 4.29 5.20
C ARG A 233 19.35 3.58 5.33
N VAL A 234 20.45 4.26 5.04
CA VAL A 234 21.79 3.67 5.03
C VAL A 234 22.73 4.50 5.89
N ARG A 235 23.51 3.81 6.72
CA ARG A 235 24.58 4.37 7.53
C ARG A 235 25.87 3.66 7.19
N PHE A 236 26.79 4.35 6.54
CA PHE A 236 28.12 3.79 6.23
C PHE A 236 28.97 3.73 7.50
N LEU A 237 29.64 2.60 7.70
CA LEU A 237 30.58 2.39 8.80
C LEU A 237 32.02 2.68 8.37
N ASP A 238 32.29 2.59 7.06
CA ASP A 238 33.56 2.89 6.42
C ASP A 238 33.40 4.10 5.46
N ALA A 239 34.27 4.24 4.46
CA ALA A 239 34.23 5.36 3.51
C ALA A 239 32.91 5.42 2.72
N VAL A 240 32.32 6.62 2.64
CA VAL A 240 31.08 6.87 1.91
C VAL A 240 31.37 6.97 0.41
N PRO A 241 30.74 6.13 -0.45
CA PRO A 241 30.86 6.23 -1.90
C PRO A 241 30.27 7.54 -2.45
N ASN A 242 30.63 7.90 -3.67
CA ASN A 242 29.88 8.95 -4.38
C ASN A 242 28.48 8.44 -4.75
N PRO A 243 27.43 9.28 -4.74
CA PRO A 243 26.06 8.86 -5.09
C PRO A 243 25.96 8.17 -6.46
N GLU A 244 26.77 8.56 -7.44
CA GLU A 244 26.84 7.92 -8.76
C GLU A 244 27.29 6.45 -8.69
N GLN A 245 28.03 6.06 -7.66
CA GLN A 245 28.48 4.68 -7.42
C GLN A 245 27.48 3.88 -6.57
N MET A 246 26.44 4.52 -6.02
CA MET A 246 25.47 3.89 -5.14
C MET A 246 24.38 3.16 -5.93
N TYR A 247 24.76 2.04 -6.58
CA TYR A 247 23.81 1.11 -7.17
C TYR A 247 23.37 0.09 -6.11
N TRP A 248 22.12 0.18 -5.69
CA TRP A 248 21.52 -0.72 -4.72
C TRP A 248 20.88 -1.90 -5.45
N ARG A 249 21.65 -2.98 -5.62
CA ARG A 249 21.25 -4.21 -6.29
C ARG A 249 20.09 -4.89 -5.58
N GLY A 250 19.08 -5.25 -6.36
CA GLY A 250 17.95 -6.07 -5.95
C GLY A 250 17.79 -7.26 -6.90
N PRO A 251 16.55 -7.62 -7.29
CA PRO A 251 16.29 -8.76 -8.15
C PRO A 251 17.01 -8.66 -9.50
N VAL A 252 17.43 -9.82 -10.00
CA VAL A 252 18.13 -9.93 -11.28
C VAL A 252 17.30 -10.75 -12.25
N MET A 253 17.05 -10.19 -13.44
CA MET A 253 16.17 -10.74 -14.45
C MET A 253 16.97 -11.26 -15.63
N THR A 254 16.83 -12.56 -15.87
CA THR A 254 17.59 -13.27 -16.92
C THR A 254 16.68 -13.83 -18.01
N GLN A 255 15.37 -13.92 -17.79
CA GLN A 255 14.41 -14.41 -18.77
C GLN A 255 13.72 -13.23 -19.44
N PHE A 256 13.49 -13.34 -20.74
CA PHE A 256 12.78 -12.34 -21.53
C PHE A 256 11.82 -13.05 -22.48
N ASP A 257 10.54 -12.69 -22.44
CA ASP A 257 9.49 -13.32 -23.25
C ASP A 257 9.14 -12.55 -24.53
N GLY A 258 9.83 -11.43 -24.76
CA GLY A 258 9.60 -10.52 -25.89
C GLY A 258 9.10 -9.15 -25.44
N ARG A 259 8.56 -9.06 -24.22
CA ARG A 259 8.08 -7.81 -23.64
C ARG A 259 8.51 -7.64 -22.17
N THR A 260 8.40 -8.69 -21.37
CA THR A 260 8.60 -8.67 -19.94
C THR A 260 9.87 -9.44 -19.57
N TRP A 261 10.64 -8.85 -18.66
CA TRP A 261 11.78 -9.47 -18.02
C TRP A 261 11.35 -10.15 -16.73
N SER A 262 11.87 -11.35 -16.48
CA SER A 262 11.54 -12.10 -15.27
C SER A 262 12.75 -12.82 -14.69
N ARG A 263 12.64 -13.14 -13.40
CA ARG A 263 13.63 -13.90 -12.65
C ARG A 263 13.66 -15.36 -13.06
N SER A 264 14.84 -15.97 -13.03
CA SER A 264 14.97 -17.43 -13.18
C SER A 264 15.24 -18.11 -11.82
N ARG A 265 14.18 -18.59 -11.16
CA ARG A 265 14.28 -19.32 -9.88
C ARG A 265 15.16 -20.58 -9.96
N PHE A 266 15.32 -21.14 -11.16
CA PHE A 266 16.23 -22.26 -11.38
C PHE A 266 17.69 -21.82 -11.27
N LEU A 267 18.06 -20.71 -11.92
CA LEU A 267 19.42 -20.18 -11.88
C LEU A 267 19.79 -19.66 -10.49
N GLU A 268 18.85 -19.06 -9.77
CA GLU A 268 19.07 -18.50 -8.43
C GLU A 268 19.54 -19.52 -7.39
N ARG A 269 19.24 -20.81 -7.59
CA ARG A 269 19.66 -21.91 -6.71
C ARG A 269 21.11 -22.36 -6.94
N ALA A 270 21.72 -21.92 -8.04
CA ALA A 270 23.12 -22.21 -8.31
C ALA A 270 24.04 -21.40 -7.36
N LEU A 271 25.32 -21.77 -7.31
CA LEU A 271 26.28 -21.09 -6.47
C LEU A 271 26.43 -19.61 -6.87
N PRO A 272 26.68 -18.70 -5.92
CA PRO A 272 27.02 -17.31 -6.21
C PRO A 272 28.13 -17.20 -7.26
N GLU A 273 27.94 -16.32 -8.23
CA GLU A 273 28.92 -15.98 -9.25
C GLU A 273 30.25 -15.60 -8.57
N GLN A 274 31.34 -16.17 -9.08
CA GLN A 274 32.66 -15.88 -8.55
C GLN A 274 33.02 -14.43 -8.83
N PHE A 275 33.70 -13.82 -7.87
CA PHE A 275 34.13 -12.45 -7.97
C PHE A 275 35.56 -12.33 -7.45
N GLU A 276 36.34 -11.44 -8.05
CA GLU A 276 37.66 -11.02 -7.61
C GLU A 276 37.54 -9.59 -7.05
N PRO A 277 37.72 -9.38 -5.73
CA PRO A 277 37.75 -8.03 -5.17
C PRO A 277 39.05 -7.33 -5.58
N LEU A 278 38.93 -6.16 -6.21
CA LEU A 278 40.07 -5.31 -6.57
C LEU A 278 40.26 -4.17 -5.56
N GLY A 279 39.20 -3.82 -4.81
CA GLY A 279 39.21 -2.83 -3.74
C GLY A 279 38.80 -3.39 -2.36
N PRO A 280 38.94 -2.59 -1.30
CA PRO A 280 38.50 -2.97 0.05
C PRO A 280 36.96 -3.02 0.14
N PRO A 281 36.40 -3.89 1.00
CA PRO A 281 34.97 -3.90 1.26
C PRO A 281 34.55 -2.65 2.06
N ILE A 282 33.38 -2.13 1.74
CA ILE A 282 32.69 -1.04 2.43
C ILE A 282 31.57 -1.65 3.26
N ARG A 283 31.63 -1.47 4.58
CA ARG A 283 30.57 -1.91 5.49
C ARG A 283 29.58 -0.79 5.75
N TYR A 284 28.31 -1.18 5.85
CA TYR A 284 27.22 -0.27 6.07
C TYR A 284 26.05 -0.99 6.73
N GLU A 285 25.23 -0.22 7.42
CA GLU A 285 23.98 -0.67 8.01
C GLU A 285 22.83 -0.13 7.16
N ILE A 286 21.93 -1.00 6.74
CA ILE A 286 20.67 -0.59 6.10
C ILE A 286 19.52 -0.80 7.08
N THR A 287 18.56 0.11 7.05
CA THR A 287 17.24 -0.05 7.67
C THR A 287 16.21 0.03 6.54
N GLN A 288 15.71 -1.12 6.11
CA GLN A 288 14.82 -1.26 4.95
C GLN A 288 13.36 -1.28 5.38
N GLU A 289 12.51 -0.55 4.66
CA GLU A 289 11.07 -0.47 4.88
C GLU A 289 10.37 -1.77 4.43
N PRO A 290 9.17 -2.08 4.96
CA PRO A 290 8.48 -3.32 4.63
C PRO A 290 8.02 -3.34 3.17
N THR A 291 8.35 -4.44 2.48
CA THR A 291 7.98 -4.69 1.07
C THR A 291 7.08 -5.91 0.90
N GLY A 292 6.91 -6.73 1.95
CA GLY A 292 6.26 -8.05 1.86
C GLY A 292 7.01 -9.06 0.99
N ARG A 293 8.22 -8.72 0.55
CA ARG A 293 9.13 -9.58 -0.24
C ARG A 293 10.36 -9.92 0.59
N ASN A 294 11.15 -10.85 0.10
CA ASN A 294 12.37 -11.29 0.76
C ASN A 294 13.62 -10.56 0.23
N TYR A 295 13.48 -9.56 -0.64
CA TYR A 295 14.64 -8.89 -1.23
C TYR A 295 15.32 -7.97 -0.24
N VAL A 296 16.59 -8.22 0.03
CA VAL A 296 17.44 -7.32 0.80
C VAL A 296 18.22 -6.50 -0.21
N MET A 297 17.99 -5.19 -0.22
CA MET A 297 18.72 -4.28 -1.11
C MET A 297 20.14 -4.13 -0.61
N ALA A 298 21.14 -4.20 -1.50
CA ALA A 298 22.54 -4.08 -1.11
C ALA A 298 23.32 -3.29 -2.13
N LEU A 299 24.36 -2.58 -1.69
CA LEU A 299 25.28 -1.91 -2.60
C LEU A 299 25.98 -2.95 -3.50
N ASP A 300 26.06 -2.69 -4.79
CA ASP A 300 26.64 -3.63 -5.76
C ASP A 300 28.19 -3.59 -5.71
N VAL A 301 28.92 -4.70 -5.58
CA VAL A 301 28.49 -6.10 -5.40
C VAL A 301 28.60 -6.50 -3.93
N PRO A 302 27.56 -7.13 -3.34
CA PRO A 302 27.60 -7.55 -1.93
C PRO A 302 28.53 -8.74 -1.72
N VAL A 303 29.18 -8.75 -0.56
CA VAL A 303 30.08 -9.81 -0.08
C VAL A 303 29.69 -10.32 1.32
N SER A 304 28.54 -9.88 1.85
CA SER A 304 28.11 -10.20 3.21
C SER A 304 27.66 -11.66 3.35
N ASP A 305 28.16 -12.33 4.38
CA ASP A 305 27.71 -13.65 4.86
C ASP A 305 26.82 -13.52 6.11
N ALA A 306 25.99 -12.48 6.17
CA ALA A 306 25.06 -12.27 7.29
C ALA A 306 24.16 -13.50 7.50
N ALA A 307 24.10 -14.03 8.72
CA ALA A 307 23.42 -15.29 9.02
C ALA A 307 21.91 -15.32 8.66
N GLU A 308 21.28 -14.15 8.52
CA GLU A 308 19.86 -13.99 8.23
C GLU A 308 19.54 -13.87 6.73
N VAL A 309 20.58 -13.76 5.89
CA VAL A 309 20.48 -13.44 4.48
C VAL A 309 21.17 -14.53 3.64
N GLY A 310 20.50 -14.98 2.59
CA GLY A 310 21.08 -15.85 1.57
C GLY A 310 21.46 -15.05 0.33
N MET A 311 22.53 -15.46 -0.34
CA MET A 311 22.96 -14.87 -1.61
C MET A 311 22.60 -15.79 -2.77
N THR A 312 22.00 -15.23 -3.83
CA THR A 312 21.69 -15.98 -5.04
C THR A 312 22.90 -16.11 -5.95
N ASN A 313 22.77 -16.93 -7.00
CA ASN A 313 23.78 -17.06 -8.05
C ASN A 313 24.20 -15.70 -8.65
N SER A 314 23.25 -14.77 -8.79
CA SER A 314 23.48 -13.45 -9.40
C SER A 314 23.83 -12.40 -8.34
N ARG A 315 24.26 -12.84 -7.16
CA ARG A 315 24.75 -12.04 -6.03
C ARG A 315 23.78 -10.99 -5.48
N PHE A 316 22.47 -11.14 -5.69
CA PHE A 316 21.50 -10.35 -4.92
C PHE A 316 21.09 -11.10 -3.66
N LEU A 317 20.65 -10.36 -2.66
CA LEU A 317 20.43 -10.86 -1.31
C LEU A 317 18.94 -11.16 -1.04
N LEU A 318 18.70 -12.26 -0.34
CA LEU A 318 17.38 -12.73 0.06
C LEU A 318 17.33 -12.96 1.57
N SER A 319 16.43 -12.29 2.28
CA SER A 319 16.12 -12.60 3.67
C SER A 319 15.42 -13.96 3.77
N LYS A 320 15.69 -14.68 4.87
CA LYS A 320 15.00 -15.94 5.19
C LYS A 320 13.50 -15.77 5.44
N ARG A 321 13.05 -14.55 5.76
CA ARG A 321 11.65 -14.21 6.00
C ARG A 321 11.23 -13.01 5.15
N PRO A 322 9.95 -12.89 4.78
CA PRO A 322 9.44 -11.67 4.17
C PRO A 322 9.70 -10.44 5.05
N LEU A 323 9.96 -9.31 4.40
CA LEU A 323 10.12 -8.00 5.02
C LEU A 323 8.73 -7.40 5.27
N ASP A 324 8.03 -7.91 6.28
CA ASP A 324 6.69 -7.44 6.68
C ASP A 324 6.75 -6.23 7.63
N ASP A 325 7.89 -6.05 8.30
CA ASP A 325 8.22 -4.95 9.19
C ASP A 325 9.55 -4.31 8.76
N VAL A 326 9.86 -3.13 9.31
CA VAL A 326 11.16 -2.48 9.13
C VAL A 326 12.27 -3.40 9.69
N GLN A 327 13.23 -3.77 8.84
CA GLN A 327 14.35 -4.64 9.24
C GLN A 327 15.68 -3.96 9.02
N ARG A 328 16.65 -4.31 9.88
CA ARG A 328 18.01 -3.80 9.84
C ARG A 328 18.97 -4.90 9.42
N PHE A 329 19.86 -4.58 8.50
CA PHE A 329 20.92 -5.49 8.06
C PHE A 329 22.27 -4.78 8.12
N GLU A 330 23.27 -5.46 8.66
CA GLU A 330 24.67 -5.06 8.51
C GLU A 330 25.25 -5.81 7.31
N LEU A 331 25.69 -5.07 6.31
CA LEU A 331 26.15 -5.59 5.03
C LEU A 331 27.54 -5.05 4.69
N ALA A 332 28.18 -5.71 3.75
CA ALA A 332 29.45 -5.31 3.18
C ALA A 332 29.40 -5.51 1.66
N SER A 333 29.97 -4.57 0.91
CA SER A 333 30.05 -4.63 -0.55
C SER A 333 31.40 -4.15 -1.04
N VAL A 334 31.80 -4.59 -2.23
CA VAL A 334 33.03 -4.16 -2.91
C VAL A 334 32.61 -3.42 -4.18
N LEU A 335 33.08 -2.18 -4.35
CA LEU A 335 32.75 -1.33 -5.51
C LEU A 335 33.72 -1.50 -6.69
N ASP A 336 34.96 -1.88 -6.41
CA ASP A 336 35.97 -2.17 -7.43
C ASP A 336 36.24 -3.67 -7.46
N TYR A 337 35.72 -4.33 -8.48
CA TYR A 337 35.70 -5.78 -8.59
C TYR A 337 35.73 -6.23 -10.04
N ARG A 338 36.09 -7.50 -10.22
CA ARG A 338 35.88 -8.23 -11.47
C ARG A 338 34.93 -9.38 -11.20
N LEU A 339 33.75 -9.34 -11.81
CA LEU A 339 32.89 -10.51 -11.89
C LEU A 339 33.50 -11.49 -12.89
N ASP A 340 33.34 -12.78 -12.60
CA ASP A 340 33.67 -13.86 -13.54
C ASP A 340 35.17 -14.16 -13.72
N ALA A 341 35.85 -14.44 -12.61
CA ALA A 341 37.27 -14.81 -12.61
C ALA A 341 37.58 -16.22 -13.19
N THR A 342 36.58 -17.04 -13.60
CA THR A 342 36.83 -18.37 -14.20
C THR A 342 35.91 -18.75 -15.37
N PRO A 343 36.47 -19.15 -16.54
CA PRO A 343 35.70 -19.48 -17.75
C PRO A 343 34.72 -20.67 -17.70
N ARG A 344 34.67 -21.46 -16.62
CA ARG A 344 33.96 -22.77 -16.59
C ARG A 344 32.54 -22.72 -16.02
N TYR A 345 32.18 -21.70 -15.24
CA TYR A 345 30.84 -21.58 -14.66
C TYR A 345 29.79 -21.09 -15.68
N LEU A 346 30.26 -20.72 -16.86
CA LEU A 346 29.55 -19.80 -17.74
C LEU A 346 28.83 -20.45 -18.91
N THR A 347 29.19 -21.63 -19.42
CA THR A 347 28.65 -22.07 -20.71
C THR A 347 27.11 -22.23 -20.70
N THR A 348 26.53 -22.83 -19.66
CA THR A 348 25.06 -22.94 -19.55
C THR A 348 24.38 -21.62 -19.16
N MET A 349 25.05 -20.78 -18.36
CA MET A 349 24.51 -19.50 -17.93
C MET A 349 24.54 -18.45 -19.04
N GLN A 350 25.67 -18.34 -19.74
CA GLN A 350 25.87 -17.49 -20.92
C GLN A 350 24.88 -17.85 -22.02
N GLN A 351 24.68 -19.14 -22.32
CA GLN A 351 23.66 -19.57 -23.28
C GLN A 351 22.29 -18.99 -22.92
N ARG A 352 21.83 -19.18 -21.68
CA ARG A 352 20.56 -18.62 -21.20
C ARG A 352 20.53 -17.09 -21.18
N MET A 353 21.66 -16.46 -20.93
CA MET A 353 21.82 -15.00 -20.95
C MET A 353 22.00 -14.45 -22.37
N THR A 354 21.96 -15.28 -23.41
CA THR A 354 21.85 -14.90 -24.83
C THR A 354 20.51 -15.30 -25.44
N GLU A 355 19.69 -16.09 -24.74
CA GLU A 355 18.38 -16.52 -25.22
C GLU A 355 17.42 -15.33 -25.38
N LEU A 356 16.74 -15.33 -26.53
CA LEU A 356 15.67 -14.41 -26.89
C LEU A 356 14.58 -15.17 -27.64
N PRO A 357 13.30 -14.80 -27.49
CA PRO A 357 12.21 -15.41 -28.25
C PRO A 357 12.33 -15.10 -29.74
N GLU A 358 11.96 -16.06 -30.57
CA GLU A 358 11.91 -15.89 -32.02
C GLU A 358 10.73 -14.99 -32.44
N GLY A 359 10.88 -14.29 -33.57
CA GLY A 359 9.79 -13.51 -34.17
C GLY A 359 9.46 -12.18 -33.49
N PHE A 360 10.38 -11.66 -32.66
CA PHE A 360 10.32 -10.33 -32.04
C PHE A 360 11.49 -9.45 -32.48
N ASN A 361 11.22 -8.15 -32.54
CA ASN A 361 12.20 -7.08 -32.78
C ASN A 361 13.09 -7.28 -34.04
N PRO A 362 12.49 -7.51 -35.24
CA PRO A 362 13.25 -7.76 -36.47
C PRO A 362 14.16 -6.59 -36.87
N ARG A 363 13.74 -5.32 -36.68
CA ARG A 363 14.58 -4.16 -37.05
C ARG A 363 15.82 -4.08 -36.19
N THR A 364 15.70 -4.38 -34.90
CA THR A 364 16.83 -4.44 -33.96
C THR A 364 17.80 -5.55 -34.36
N ARG A 365 17.28 -6.72 -34.74
CA ARG A 365 18.12 -7.84 -35.21
C ARG A 365 18.90 -7.48 -36.47
N GLU A 366 18.26 -6.84 -37.43
CA GLU A 366 18.93 -6.34 -38.65
C GLU A 366 20.00 -5.30 -38.35
N LEU A 367 19.75 -4.39 -37.40
CA LEU A 367 20.73 -3.40 -36.95
C LEU A 367 21.99 -4.07 -36.39
N ILE A 368 21.80 -5.05 -35.49
CA ILE A 368 22.90 -5.78 -34.85
C ILE A 368 23.68 -6.62 -35.87
N GLN A 369 22.99 -7.30 -36.78
CA GLN A 369 23.65 -8.04 -37.86
C GLN A 369 24.49 -7.12 -38.74
N ARG A 370 23.96 -5.94 -39.09
CA ARG A 370 24.72 -4.94 -39.88
C ARG A 370 25.98 -4.48 -39.16
N TRP A 371 25.91 -4.18 -37.86
CA TRP A 371 27.09 -3.80 -37.09
C TRP A 371 28.13 -4.92 -37.03
N ARG A 372 27.69 -6.18 -36.93
CA ARG A 372 28.58 -7.35 -37.03
C ARG A 372 29.23 -7.45 -38.40
N ASP A 373 28.47 -7.30 -39.47
CA ASP A 373 28.98 -7.38 -40.86
C ASP A 373 29.98 -6.26 -41.19
N GLU A 374 29.84 -5.10 -40.54
CA GLU A 374 30.81 -3.99 -40.58
C GLU A 374 32.11 -4.28 -39.79
N GLY A 375 32.23 -5.45 -39.16
CA GLY A 375 33.42 -5.87 -38.40
C GLY A 375 33.45 -5.39 -36.95
N THR A 376 32.30 -5.04 -36.36
CA THR A 376 32.23 -4.60 -34.95
C THR A 376 32.41 -5.79 -34.01
N ASP A 377 33.45 -5.75 -33.18
CA ASP A 377 33.70 -6.72 -32.10
C ASP A 377 32.75 -6.50 -30.90
N ASP A 378 32.82 -7.37 -29.89
CA ASP A 378 31.87 -7.34 -28.76
C ASP A 378 31.98 -6.03 -27.95
N ARG A 379 33.21 -5.56 -27.70
CA ARG A 379 33.45 -4.29 -27.02
C ARG A 379 32.98 -3.10 -27.86
N GLY A 380 33.21 -3.14 -29.17
CA GLY A 380 32.68 -2.17 -30.11
C GLY A 380 31.16 -2.15 -30.13
N MET A 381 30.50 -3.30 -30.01
CA MET A 381 29.03 -3.43 -29.97
C MET A 381 28.46 -2.68 -28.77
N ILE A 382 29.04 -2.91 -27.59
CA ILE A 382 28.69 -2.24 -26.33
C ILE A 382 28.88 -0.72 -26.49
N GLN A 383 30.05 -0.29 -26.94
CA GLN A 383 30.36 1.14 -27.06
C GLN A 383 29.46 1.85 -28.08
N ARG A 384 29.13 1.18 -29.19
CA ARG A 384 28.28 1.74 -30.25
C ARG A 384 26.83 1.88 -29.77
N ALA A 385 26.30 0.89 -29.03
CA ALA A 385 24.99 0.98 -28.40
C ALA A 385 24.92 2.10 -27.36
N LEU A 386 25.92 2.20 -26.47
CA LEU A 386 25.99 3.29 -25.48
C LEU A 386 26.09 4.67 -26.15
N THR A 387 26.90 4.78 -27.21
CA THR A 387 27.03 6.05 -27.97
C THR A 387 25.72 6.44 -28.63
N LEU A 388 24.99 5.47 -29.21
CA LEU A 388 23.68 5.66 -29.80
C LEU A 388 22.69 6.22 -28.76
N PHE A 389 22.57 5.57 -27.60
CA PHE A 389 21.66 6.02 -26.53
C PHE A 389 22.00 7.42 -26.02
N ASN A 390 23.28 7.72 -25.79
CA ASN A 390 23.69 9.03 -25.30
C ASN A 390 23.48 10.18 -26.30
N LYS A 391 23.41 9.88 -27.61
CA LYS A 391 23.32 10.90 -28.67
C LYS A 391 21.89 11.12 -29.16
N GLU A 392 21.09 10.07 -29.26
CA GLU A 392 19.82 10.10 -30.02
C GLU A 392 18.56 9.90 -29.16
N PHE A 393 18.69 9.66 -27.85
CA PHE A 393 17.56 9.29 -26.99
C PHE A 393 17.34 10.32 -25.87
N SER A 394 16.09 10.44 -25.43
CA SER A 394 15.69 11.32 -24.33
C SER A 394 15.18 10.51 -23.13
N TYR A 395 15.49 10.98 -21.93
CA TYR A 395 14.93 10.40 -20.69
C TYR A 395 13.63 11.10 -20.31
N THR A 396 12.53 10.35 -20.13
CA THR A 396 11.22 10.87 -19.71
C THR A 396 10.45 9.86 -18.86
N LEU A 397 9.70 10.34 -17.87
CA LEU A 397 8.82 9.53 -17.01
C LEU A 397 7.45 9.26 -17.65
N GLU A 398 7.12 9.93 -18.75
CA GLU A 398 5.87 9.77 -19.50
C GLU A 398 6.11 9.30 -20.95
N PRO A 399 6.69 8.10 -21.16
CA PRO A 399 6.95 7.60 -22.51
C PRO A 399 5.67 7.10 -23.19
N ALA A 400 5.70 7.08 -24.52
CA ALA A 400 4.64 6.45 -25.30
C ALA A 400 4.61 4.93 -25.08
N LEU A 401 3.41 4.35 -25.10
CA LEU A 401 3.24 2.90 -24.94
C LEU A 401 3.89 2.14 -26.10
N LEU A 402 4.65 1.09 -25.76
CA LEU A 402 5.29 0.21 -26.73
C LEU A 402 4.36 -0.95 -27.14
N GLY A 403 4.45 -1.36 -28.40
CA GLY A 403 3.68 -2.46 -28.99
C GLY A 403 4.30 -3.83 -28.75
N ARG A 404 4.13 -4.73 -29.73
CA ARG A 404 4.64 -6.11 -29.68
C ARG A 404 6.17 -6.17 -29.80
N ASN A 405 6.74 -5.39 -30.70
CA ASN A 405 8.19 -5.30 -30.91
C ASN A 405 8.73 -4.12 -30.10
N SER A 406 8.64 -4.24 -28.78
CA SER A 406 8.92 -3.15 -27.84
C SER A 406 10.28 -2.48 -28.03
N VAL A 407 11.32 -3.27 -28.35
CA VAL A 407 12.67 -2.74 -28.57
C VAL A 407 12.77 -2.03 -29.92
N ASP A 408 12.12 -2.55 -30.96
CA ASP A 408 12.05 -1.85 -32.25
C ASP A 408 11.34 -0.50 -32.11
N ASP A 409 10.18 -0.51 -31.44
CA ASP A 409 9.36 0.70 -31.24
C ASP A 409 10.17 1.76 -30.46
N PHE A 410 10.92 1.34 -29.43
CA PHE A 410 11.78 2.24 -28.67
C PHE A 410 12.97 2.77 -29.48
N LEU A 411 13.71 1.90 -30.18
CA LEU A 411 14.93 2.28 -30.89
C LEU A 411 14.69 3.12 -32.14
N PHE A 412 13.62 2.84 -32.87
CA PHE A 412 13.40 3.42 -34.20
C PHE A 412 12.29 4.45 -34.22
N ASP A 413 11.31 4.37 -33.32
CA ASP A 413 10.11 5.20 -33.39
C ASP A 413 10.05 6.23 -32.24
N THR A 414 10.04 5.79 -30.98
CA THR A 414 9.81 6.71 -29.85
C THR A 414 11.07 7.43 -29.36
N ARG A 415 12.20 6.70 -29.22
CA ARG A 415 13.50 7.19 -28.72
C ARG A 415 13.43 7.97 -27.41
N ALA A 416 12.37 7.75 -26.63
CA ALA A 416 12.11 8.43 -25.37
C ALA A 416 11.56 7.42 -24.37
N GLY A 417 12.19 7.34 -23.19
CA GLY A 417 11.89 6.32 -22.19
C GLY A 417 12.55 6.64 -20.85
N TYR A 418 12.41 5.75 -19.89
CA TYR A 418 13.16 5.77 -18.63
C TYR A 418 13.94 4.47 -18.45
N CYS A 419 14.56 4.25 -17.29
CA CYS A 419 15.56 3.20 -17.07
C CYS A 419 15.16 1.81 -17.58
N GLU A 420 13.91 1.36 -17.43
CA GLU A 420 13.46 0.05 -17.94
C GLU A 420 13.51 -0.06 -19.47
N HIS A 421 13.24 1.05 -20.18
CA HIS A 421 13.28 1.08 -21.64
C HIS A 421 14.72 0.94 -22.13
N PHE A 422 15.63 1.72 -21.52
CA PHE A 422 17.05 1.69 -21.85
C PHE A 422 17.69 0.35 -21.48
N SER A 423 17.48 -0.15 -20.26
CA SER A 423 18.07 -1.41 -19.81
C SER A 423 17.53 -2.59 -20.61
N SER A 424 16.22 -2.65 -20.87
CA SER A 424 15.61 -3.68 -21.71
C SER A 424 16.18 -3.66 -23.13
N ALA A 425 16.15 -2.51 -23.80
CA ALA A 425 16.62 -2.38 -25.18
C ALA A 425 18.11 -2.70 -25.31
N PHE A 426 18.96 -2.14 -24.43
CA PHE A 426 20.38 -2.43 -24.42
C PHE A 426 20.64 -3.93 -24.21
N THR A 427 19.98 -4.55 -23.22
CA THR A 427 20.16 -5.98 -22.94
C THR A 427 19.73 -6.85 -24.12
N VAL A 428 18.60 -6.56 -24.76
CA VAL A 428 18.16 -7.28 -25.98
C VAL A 428 19.16 -7.11 -27.12
N MET A 429 19.68 -5.90 -27.35
CA MET A 429 20.71 -5.66 -28.37
C MET A 429 21.96 -6.51 -28.13
N MET A 430 22.45 -6.59 -26.89
CA MET A 430 23.61 -7.40 -26.53
C MET A 430 23.35 -8.89 -26.74
N ARG A 431 22.17 -9.38 -26.30
CA ARG A 431 21.78 -10.78 -26.53
C ARG A 431 21.65 -11.13 -28.01
N MET A 432 21.11 -10.24 -28.82
CA MET A 432 21.06 -10.40 -30.29
C MET A 432 22.46 -10.44 -30.91
N ALA A 433 23.44 -9.79 -30.30
CA ALA A 433 24.83 -9.85 -30.71
C ALA A 433 25.54 -11.11 -30.17
N HIS A 434 24.85 -12.03 -29.49
CA HIS A 434 25.43 -13.17 -28.77
C HIS A 434 26.38 -12.79 -27.62
N ILE A 435 26.24 -11.58 -27.09
CA ILE A 435 26.91 -11.14 -25.86
C ILE A 435 25.98 -11.48 -24.70
N PRO A 436 26.41 -12.30 -23.73
CA PRO A 436 25.61 -12.59 -22.54
C PRO A 436 25.21 -11.28 -21.86
N ALA A 437 23.94 -11.15 -21.50
CA ALA A 437 23.45 -9.93 -20.86
C ALA A 437 22.27 -10.22 -19.94
N ARG A 438 22.10 -9.43 -18.87
CA ARG A 438 20.92 -9.50 -17.98
C ARG A 438 20.52 -8.12 -17.48
N VAL A 439 19.28 -8.01 -17.01
CA VAL A 439 18.75 -6.80 -16.38
C VAL A 439 18.85 -6.96 -14.86
N VAL A 440 19.26 -5.90 -14.18
CA VAL A 440 19.25 -5.80 -12.72
C VAL A 440 18.27 -4.69 -12.34
N THR A 441 17.40 -4.96 -11.38
CA THR A 441 16.50 -3.96 -10.80
C THR A 441 16.90 -3.63 -9.37
N GLY A 442 16.67 -2.39 -8.96
CA GLY A 442 17.18 -1.87 -7.71
C GLY A 442 16.82 -0.42 -7.47
N TYR A 443 17.71 0.28 -6.77
CA TYR A 443 17.67 1.74 -6.63
C TYR A 443 19.04 2.31 -7.02
N GLN A 444 19.08 3.57 -7.45
CA GLN A 444 20.33 4.26 -7.76
C GLN A 444 20.43 5.59 -7.02
N GLY A 445 21.59 5.85 -6.45
CA GLY A 445 21.85 7.05 -5.66
C GLY A 445 21.32 6.96 -4.24
N ALA A 446 21.50 8.04 -3.51
CA ALA A 446 20.90 8.30 -2.20
C ALA A 446 21.05 9.79 -1.92
N TYR A 447 20.19 10.35 -1.07
CA TYR A 447 20.38 11.71 -0.56
C TYR A 447 20.78 11.69 0.92
N TYR A 448 21.67 12.58 1.31
CA TYR A 448 22.13 12.67 2.69
C TYR A 448 21.15 13.50 3.54
N ASN A 449 20.66 12.92 4.63
CA ASN A 449 19.82 13.60 5.62
C ASN A 449 20.66 14.05 6.80
N ALA A 450 21.03 15.33 6.83
CA ALA A 450 21.86 15.92 7.87
C ALA A 450 21.21 15.93 9.27
N VAL A 451 19.87 15.89 9.36
CA VAL A 451 19.17 15.91 10.66
C VAL A 451 19.26 14.55 11.35
N GLY A 452 19.20 13.47 10.58
CA GLY A 452 19.22 12.10 11.09
C GLY A 452 20.56 11.38 10.94
N ASP A 453 21.58 12.05 10.39
CA ASP A 453 22.92 11.52 10.09
C ASP A 453 22.89 10.16 9.38
N HIS A 454 22.13 10.08 8.29
CA HIS A 454 22.04 8.89 7.43
C HIS A 454 21.73 9.27 5.99
N TRP A 455 22.00 8.34 5.09
CA TRP A 455 21.57 8.40 3.70
C TRP A 455 20.18 7.81 3.56
N VAL A 456 19.37 8.38 2.69
CA VAL A 456 18.02 7.91 2.39
C VAL A 456 17.94 7.58 0.91
N VAL A 457 17.42 6.38 0.63
CA VAL A 457 17.02 5.94 -0.70
C VAL A 457 15.50 5.94 -0.73
N ARG A 458 14.91 6.63 -1.69
CA ARG A 458 13.45 6.74 -1.87
C ARG A 458 12.94 5.69 -2.84
N LEU A 459 11.62 5.46 -2.82
CA LEU A 459 10.96 4.67 -3.86
C LEU A 459 11.13 5.30 -5.24
N SER A 460 11.13 6.64 -5.32
CA SER A 460 11.43 7.42 -6.52
C SER A 460 12.80 7.14 -7.14
N ASP A 461 13.75 6.63 -6.36
CA ASP A 461 15.11 6.33 -6.80
C ASP A 461 15.20 4.93 -7.45
N ALA A 462 14.06 4.26 -7.68
CA ALA A 462 13.98 2.95 -8.33
C ALA A 462 14.67 2.98 -9.69
N HIS A 463 15.45 1.95 -10.00
CA HIS A 463 16.28 1.94 -11.17
C HIS A 463 16.45 0.55 -11.76
N ALA A 464 16.73 0.49 -13.06
CA ALA A 464 17.06 -0.72 -13.77
C ALA A 464 18.30 -0.48 -14.66
N TRP A 465 19.25 -1.41 -14.62
CA TRP A 465 20.48 -1.35 -15.41
C TRP A 465 20.82 -2.71 -16.02
N SER A 466 21.86 -2.75 -16.84
CA SER A 466 22.30 -3.94 -17.56
C SER A 466 23.68 -4.38 -17.12
N GLU A 467 23.89 -5.69 -17.08
CA GLU A 467 25.20 -6.32 -16.94
C GLU A 467 25.48 -7.15 -18.19
N VAL A 468 26.74 -7.08 -18.67
CA VAL A 468 27.24 -7.78 -19.87
C VAL A 468 28.61 -8.38 -19.57
N TRP A 469 28.97 -9.47 -20.25
CA TRP A 469 30.23 -10.20 -20.07
C TRP A 469 31.13 -10.09 -21.30
#